data_AF-A0A838E7Q1-F1
#
_entry.id   AF-A0A838E7Q1-F1
#
_cell.length_a   1.000
_cell.length_b   1.000
_cell.length_c   1.000
_cell.angle_alpha   90.00
_cell.angle_beta   90.00
_cell.angle_gamma   90.00
#
_symmetry.space_group_name_H-M   'P 1'
#
loop_
_entity.id
_entity.type
_entity.pdbx_description
1 polymer ?
#
loop_
_entity_poly.entity_id
_entity_poly.type
_entity_poly.pdbx_seq_one_letter_code
_entity_poly.pdbx_strand_id
1 'polypeptide(L)'
;MQAQKGLKFRQTAAGSIPVLAGLLLIAGMAVAAWEKGGEYEVTAYYTALAAHPVRAQVSTILIGLGFLMLVPAFAAMAQLTRHRGTRLGNAGWLLGTIGFGVMGGLALVVDVYDTHLVTQLGVEQAVALGEAADDLVAVGVLGMTGALGALLGVLLTAAGLWRSREVRVWVPALLVAGIVAFIVSPAALVPMLTASSILTGGLVGVSLRILRADDWETGGPVLPARRAGQPGARADARV
;
A
#
# COMPACT_ATOMS: atom_id res chain seq x y z
N MET A 1 -25.59 -23.11 7.46
CA MET A 1 -25.51 -22.39 6.16
C MET A 1 -25.15 -20.90 6.30
N GLN A 2 -25.67 -20.16 7.29
CA GLN A 2 -25.35 -18.73 7.45
C GLN A 2 -23.88 -18.43 7.78
N ALA A 3 -23.24 -19.24 8.63
CA ALA A 3 -21.81 -19.07 8.97
C ALA A 3 -20.88 -19.12 7.75
N GLN A 4 -21.08 -20.07 6.83
CA GLN A 4 -20.26 -20.21 5.62
C GLN A 4 -20.43 -19.04 4.64
N LYS A 5 -21.61 -18.42 4.58
CA LYS A 5 -21.84 -17.21 3.76
C LYS A 5 -21.07 -16.02 4.33
N GLY A 6 -21.02 -15.87 5.66
CA GLY A 6 -20.25 -14.81 6.32
C GLY A 6 -18.74 -14.91 6.04
N LEU A 7 -18.18 -16.12 6.12
CA LEU A 7 -16.76 -16.37 5.84
C LEU A 7 -16.39 -15.98 4.40
N LYS A 8 -17.19 -16.40 3.42
CA LYS A 8 -16.96 -16.07 2.00
C LYS A 8 -17.04 -14.57 1.73
N PHE A 9 -17.96 -13.86 2.40
CA PHE A 9 -18.05 -12.40 2.28
C PHE A 9 -16.80 -11.70 2.79
N ARG A 10 -16.34 -12.06 4.01
CA ARG A 10 -15.12 -11.48 4.60
C ARG A 10 -13.88 -11.76 3.75
N GLN A 11 -13.75 -12.99 3.23
CA GLN A 11 -12.69 -13.36 2.31
C GLN A 11 -12.71 -12.53 1.03
N THR A 12 -13.90 -12.36 0.44
CA THR A 12 -14.07 -11.59 -0.79
C THR A 12 -13.70 -10.14 -0.56
N ALA A 13 -14.18 -9.54 0.53
CA ALA A 13 -13.84 -8.17 0.92
C ALA A 13 -12.33 -8.00 1.16
N ALA A 14 -11.71 -8.88 1.97
CA ALA A 14 -10.27 -8.85 2.24
C ALA A 14 -9.43 -9.05 0.98
N GLY A 15 -9.92 -9.87 0.03
CA GLY A 15 -9.28 -10.12 -1.24
C GLY A 15 -9.49 -9.00 -2.27
N SER A 16 -10.59 -8.25 -2.23
CA SER A 16 -10.86 -7.18 -3.20
C SER A 16 -10.19 -5.86 -2.82
N ILE A 17 -10.03 -5.57 -1.53
CA ILE A 17 -9.49 -4.30 -1.03
C ILE A 17 -8.10 -3.96 -1.60
N PRO A 18 -7.10 -4.86 -1.64
CA PRO A 18 -5.78 -4.51 -2.18
C PRO A 18 -5.83 -4.17 -3.67
N VAL A 19 -6.68 -4.85 -4.46
CA VAL A 19 -6.88 -4.51 -5.88
C VAL A 19 -7.49 -3.12 -6.01
N LEU A 20 -8.55 -2.83 -5.25
CA LEU A 20 -9.20 -1.53 -5.27
C LEU A 20 -8.23 -0.41 -4.87
N ALA A 21 -7.41 -0.62 -3.85
CA ALA A 21 -6.38 0.33 -3.42
C ALA A 21 -5.42 0.67 -4.58
N GLY A 22 -4.88 -0.36 -5.25
CA GLY A 22 -3.97 -0.17 -6.38
C GLY A 22 -4.62 0.51 -7.58
N LEU A 23 -5.86 0.14 -7.93
CA LEU A 23 -6.60 0.76 -9.02
C LEU A 23 -6.92 2.24 -8.75
N LEU A 24 -7.28 2.59 -7.51
CA LEU A 24 -7.50 3.97 -7.11
C LEU A 24 -6.21 4.80 -7.22
N LEU A 25 -5.07 4.25 -6.81
CA LEU A 25 -3.77 4.92 -6.99
C LEU A 25 -3.44 5.13 -8.48
N ILE A 26 -3.58 4.10 -9.31
CA ILE A 26 -3.34 4.24 -10.76
C ILE A 26 -4.28 5.28 -11.38
N ALA A 27 -5.58 5.22 -11.07
CA ALA A 27 -6.56 6.16 -11.60
C ALA A 27 -6.27 7.59 -11.15
N GLY A 28 -5.92 7.79 -9.88
CA GLY A 28 -5.50 9.08 -9.36
C GLY A 28 -4.28 9.64 -10.07
N MET A 29 -3.20 8.83 -10.18
CA MET A 29 -1.98 9.21 -10.90
C MET A 29 -2.23 9.50 -12.39
N ALA A 30 -3.19 8.83 -13.03
CA ALA A 30 -3.54 9.09 -14.42
C ALA A 30 -4.26 10.44 -14.61
N VAL A 31 -5.00 10.89 -13.59
CA VAL A 31 -5.81 12.13 -13.63
C VAL A 31 -5.05 13.33 -13.06
N ALA A 32 -4.01 13.10 -12.25
CA ALA A 32 -3.21 14.14 -11.61
C ALA A 32 -2.76 15.23 -12.59
N ALA A 33 -2.81 16.48 -12.12
CA ALA A 33 -2.33 17.63 -12.86
C ALA A 33 -0.79 17.69 -12.76
N TRP A 34 -0.11 16.89 -13.58
CA TRP A 34 1.35 16.81 -13.57
C TRP A 34 2.02 18.08 -14.08
N GLU A 35 3.12 18.42 -13.41
CA GLU A 35 4.01 19.53 -13.76
C GLU A 35 4.74 19.30 -15.08
N LYS A 36 5.16 20.39 -15.73
CA LYS A 36 6.02 20.34 -16.92
C LYS A 36 7.48 20.42 -16.47
N GLY A 37 8.30 19.43 -16.79
CA GLY A 37 9.75 19.47 -16.54
C GLY A 37 10.29 18.26 -15.79
N GLY A 38 9.43 17.49 -15.10
CA GLY A 38 9.81 16.22 -14.45
C GLY A 38 10.56 16.37 -13.12
N GLU A 39 11.08 17.55 -12.80
CA GLU A 39 11.57 17.92 -11.47
C GLU A 39 10.48 18.67 -10.70
N TYR A 40 10.44 18.50 -9.38
CA TYR A 40 9.51 19.21 -8.52
C TYR A 40 9.97 20.67 -8.38
N GLU A 41 9.14 21.58 -8.85
CA GLU A 41 9.32 23.01 -8.66
C GLU A 41 8.02 23.60 -8.12
N VAL A 42 8.06 24.27 -6.97
CA VAL A 42 6.87 24.82 -6.30
C VAL A 42 6.04 25.69 -7.25
N THR A 43 6.70 26.49 -8.10
CA THR A 43 6.05 27.29 -9.15
C THR A 43 5.33 26.43 -10.19
N ALA A 44 5.97 25.35 -10.65
CA ALA A 44 5.38 24.45 -11.65
C ALA A 44 4.17 23.71 -11.06
N TYR A 45 4.26 23.27 -9.80
CA TYR A 45 3.16 22.67 -9.04
C TYR A 45 1.94 23.58 -9.03
N TYR A 46 2.04 24.78 -8.44
CA TYR A 46 0.91 25.71 -8.34
C TYR A 46 0.37 26.16 -9.70
N THR A 47 1.24 26.28 -10.72
CA THR A 47 0.82 26.57 -12.09
C THR A 47 -0.03 25.42 -12.67
N ALA A 48 0.33 24.17 -12.41
CA ALA A 48 -0.43 23.01 -12.85
C ALA A 48 -1.79 22.92 -12.15
N LEU A 49 -1.85 23.20 -10.84
CA LEU A 49 -3.10 23.25 -10.09
C LEU A 49 -4.03 24.35 -10.61
N ALA A 50 -3.50 25.55 -10.88
CA ALA A 50 -4.27 26.66 -11.42
C ALA A 50 -4.83 26.37 -12.82
N ALA A 51 -4.06 25.66 -13.66
CA ALA A 51 -4.49 25.29 -15.01
C ALA A 51 -5.61 24.24 -15.02
N HIS A 52 -5.60 23.31 -14.05
CA HIS A 52 -6.49 22.15 -14.05
C HIS A 52 -7.07 21.81 -12.65
N PRO A 53 -7.80 22.74 -11.99
CA PRO A 53 -8.22 22.59 -10.59
C PRO A 53 -9.14 21.38 -10.36
N VAL A 54 -10.05 21.10 -11.30
CA VAL A 54 -10.96 19.93 -11.19
C VAL A 54 -10.18 18.62 -11.27
N ARG A 55 -9.14 18.54 -12.12
CA ARG A 55 -8.31 17.34 -12.25
C ARG A 55 -7.50 17.11 -10.97
N ALA A 56 -6.94 18.17 -10.40
CA ALA A 56 -6.24 18.11 -9.11
C ALA A 56 -7.16 17.53 -8.02
N GLN A 57 -8.35 18.10 -7.83
CA GLN A 57 -9.31 17.61 -6.83
C GLN A 57 -9.71 16.14 -7.01
N VAL A 58 -10.03 15.73 -8.25
CA VAL A 58 -10.40 14.34 -8.55
C VAL A 58 -9.21 13.41 -8.27
N SER A 59 -8.01 13.78 -8.70
CA SER A 59 -6.79 13.03 -8.44
C SER A 59 -6.55 12.85 -6.94
N THR A 60 -6.63 13.94 -6.18
CA THR A 60 -6.46 13.93 -4.72
C THR A 60 -7.40 12.97 -4.02
N ILE A 61 -8.69 12.98 -4.39
CA ILE A 61 -9.67 12.06 -3.81
C ILE A 61 -9.29 10.61 -4.12
N LEU A 62 -8.92 10.31 -5.37
CA LEU A 62 -8.55 8.96 -5.80
C LEU A 62 -7.27 8.48 -5.12
N ILE A 63 -6.22 9.29 -5.09
CA ILE A 63 -4.93 8.97 -4.46
C ILE A 63 -5.12 8.82 -2.95
N GLY A 64 -5.80 9.77 -2.31
CA GLY A 64 -6.09 9.75 -0.88
C GLY A 64 -6.88 8.51 -0.46
N LEU A 65 -7.95 8.19 -1.18
CA LEU A 65 -8.71 6.96 -0.95
C LEU A 65 -7.88 5.70 -1.24
N GLY A 66 -7.02 5.72 -2.26
CA GLY A 66 -6.08 4.64 -2.56
C GLY A 66 -5.15 4.35 -1.40
N PHE A 67 -4.52 5.38 -0.82
CA PHE A 67 -3.69 5.26 0.37
C PHE A 67 -4.48 4.79 1.59
N LEU A 68 -5.67 5.33 1.84
CA LEU A 68 -6.51 4.88 2.96
C LEU A 68 -6.96 3.42 2.80
N MET A 69 -7.24 2.97 1.57
CA MET A 69 -7.56 1.57 1.26
C MET A 69 -6.36 0.63 1.44
N LEU A 70 -5.12 1.13 1.36
CA LEU A 70 -3.95 0.33 1.70
C LEU A 70 -3.94 -0.07 3.19
N VAL A 71 -4.49 0.74 4.10
CA VAL A 71 -4.55 0.39 5.53
C VAL A 71 -5.22 -0.98 5.80
N PRO A 72 -6.48 -1.22 5.37
CA PRO A 72 -7.08 -2.55 5.49
C PRO A 72 -6.43 -3.60 4.57
N ALA A 73 -5.83 -3.21 3.43
CA ALA A 73 -5.06 -4.15 2.61
C ALA A 73 -3.87 -4.74 3.37
N PHE A 74 -3.16 -3.92 4.15
CA PHE A 74 -2.05 -4.35 4.98
C PHE A 74 -2.48 -5.27 6.12
N ALA A 75 -3.65 -5.02 6.71
CA ALA A 75 -4.24 -5.95 7.67
C ALA A 75 -4.50 -7.32 7.03
N ALA A 76 -5.05 -7.36 5.81
CA ALA A 76 -5.27 -8.59 5.08
C ALA A 76 -3.96 -9.32 4.73
N MET A 77 -2.92 -8.58 4.32
CA MET A 77 -1.57 -9.13 4.07
C MET A 77 -0.93 -9.69 5.32
N ALA A 78 -1.06 -9.02 6.46
CA ALA A 78 -0.50 -9.50 7.73
C ALA A 78 -1.08 -10.85 8.13
N GLN A 79 -2.37 -11.09 7.87
CA GLN A 79 -3.01 -12.38 8.14
C GLN A 79 -2.40 -13.52 7.32
N LEU A 80 -1.93 -13.27 6.09
CA LEU A 80 -1.20 -14.29 5.31
C LEU A 80 0.12 -14.69 5.97
N THR A 81 0.71 -13.83 6.80
CA THR A 81 1.99 -14.15 7.46
C THR A 81 1.82 -14.89 8.80
N ARG A 82 0.58 -15.21 9.21
CA ARG A 82 0.25 -15.75 10.54
C ARG A 82 0.95 -17.07 10.89
N HIS A 83 1.20 -17.94 9.91
CA HIS A 83 1.85 -19.23 10.13
C HIS A 83 3.37 -19.09 10.24
N ARG A 84 3.95 -18.16 9.49
CA ARG A 84 5.39 -17.94 9.36
C ARG A 84 5.63 -16.47 9.01
N GLY A 85 6.28 -15.74 9.92
CA GLY A 85 6.58 -14.31 9.71
C GLY A 85 5.64 -13.33 10.39
N THR A 86 4.79 -13.78 11.31
CA THR A 86 3.78 -12.96 12.02
C THR A 86 4.34 -11.67 12.62
N ARG A 87 5.55 -11.71 13.20
CA ARG A 87 6.20 -10.50 13.74
C ARG A 87 6.47 -9.46 12.65
N LEU A 88 6.95 -9.90 11.48
CA LEU A 88 7.22 -9.03 10.34
C LEU A 88 5.92 -8.51 9.72
N GLY A 89 4.91 -9.37 9.58
CA GLY A 89 3.60 -8.95 9.08
C GLY A 89 2.90 -7.94 9.99
N ASN A 90 2.92 -8.14 11.31
CA ASN A 90 2.31 -7.21 12.25
C ASN A 90 3.07 -5.87 12.31
N ALA A 91 4.40 -5.91 12.33
CA ALA A 91 5.22 -4.69 12.27
C ALA A 91 5.01 -3.94 10.95
N GLY A 92 4.96 -4.67 9.83
CA GLY A 92 4.66 -4.13 8.52
C GLY A 92 3.26 -3.52 8.41
N TRP A 93 2.25 -4.15 9.01
CA TRP A 93 0.91 -3.61 9.10
C TRP A 93 0.85 -2.34 9.93
N LEU A 94 1.48 -2.32 11.11
CA LEU A 94 1.50 -1.13 11.97
C LEU A 94 2.18 0.05 11.26
N LEU A 95 3.38 -0.15 10.73
CA LEU A 95 4.14 0.89 10.04
C LEU A 95 3.45 1.33 8.75
N GLY A 96 2.94 0.39 7.96
CA GLY A 96 2.18 0.68 6.74
C GLY A 96 0.91 1.46 7.03
N THR A 97 0.20 1.14 8.13
CA THR A 97 -0.99 1.87 8.56
C THR A 97 -0.67 3.31 8.91
N ILE A 98 0.42 3.54 9.66
CA ILE A 98 0.88 4.90 9.99
C ILE A 98 1.29 5.63 8.71
N GLY A 99 2.12 5.00 7.87
CA GLY A 99 2.64 5.61 6.65
C GLY A 99 1.56 6.01 5.66
N PHE A 100 0.74 5.05 5.23
CA PHE A 100 -0.33 5.30 4.29
C PHE A 100 -1.50 6.07 4.89
N GLY A 101 -1.73 5.98 6.21
CA GLY A 101 -2.69 6.83 6.90
C GLY A 101 -2.29 8.30 6.86
N VAL A 102 -1.03 8.60 7.18
CA VAL A 102 -0.48 9.97 7.09
C VAL A 102 -0.48 10.45 5.64
N MET A 103 0.00 9.65 4.68
CA MET A 103 0.02 10.04 3.26
C MET A 103 -1.39 10.26 2.68
N GLY A 104 -2.34 9.39 3.02
CA GLY A 104 -3.74 9.56 2.60
C GLY A 104 -4.38 10.82 3.22
N GLY A 105 -4.10 11.09 4.49
CA GLY A 105 -4.57 12.31 5.16
C GLY A 105 -3.95 13.58 4.57
N LEU A 106 -2.64 13.57 4.33
CA LEU A 106 -1.93 14.69 3.70
C LEU A 106 -2.46 14.95 2.30
N ALA A 107 -2.56 13.93 1.44
CA ALA A 107 -3.08 14.11 0.08
C ALA A 107 -4.46 14.78 0.11
N LEU A 108 -5.40 14.26 0.91
CA LEU A 108 -6.77 14.79 0.97
C LEU A 108 -6.86 16.23 1.52
N VAL A 109 -5.98 16.62 2.43
CA VAL A 109 -6.02 17.94 3.06
C VAL A 109 -5.21 18.96 2.26
N VAL A 110 -3.96 18.63 1.94
CA VAL A 110 -2.97 19.53 1.33
C VAL A 110 -3.40 19.88 -0.09
N ASP A 111 -3.63 18.91 -0.97
CA ASP A 111 -3.92 19.22 -2.37
C ASP A 111 -5.25 19.99 -2.53
N VAL A 112 -6.26 19.70 -1.71
CA VAL A 112 -7.55 20.42 -1.71
C VAL A 112 -7.33 21.85 -1.24
N TYR A 113 -6.54 22.03 -0.19
CA TYR A 113 -6.17 23.33 0.34
C TYR A 113 -5.38 24.13 -0.70
N ASP A 114 -4.34 23.56 -1.31
CA ASP A 114 -3.48 24.20 -2.31
C ASP A 114 -4.26 24.59 -3.57
N THR A 115 -5.16 23.70 -4.04
CA THR A 115 -6.03 23.99 -5.17
C THR A 115 -6.92 25.20 -4.86
N HIS A 116 -7.51 25.23 -3.67
CA HIS A 116 -8.33 26.38 -3.28
C HIS A 116 -7.49 27.65 -3.14
N LEU A 117 -6.32 27.53 -2.52
CA LEU A 117 -5.40 28.62 -2.25
C LEU A 117 -4.96 29.31 -3.55
N VAL A 118 -4.56 28.53 -4.55
CA VAL A 118 -4.15 29.09 -5.85
C VAL A 118 -5.30 29.75 -6.60
N THR A 119 -6.53 29.23 -6.46
CA THR A 119 -7.71 29.86 -7.09
C THR A 119 -8.13 31.17 -6.43
N GLN A 120 -7.80 31.38 -5.15
CA GLN A 120 -8.18 32.59 -4.42
C GLN A 120 -7.09 33.66 -4.43
N LEU A 121 -5.84 33.27 -4.24
CA LEU A 121 -4.73 34.20 -4.07
C LEU A 121 -3.97 34.47 -5.36
N GLY A 122 -4.02 33.57 -6.34
CA GLY A 122 -3.14 33.59 -7.51
C GLY A 122 -1.86 32.77 -7.29
N VAL A 123 -1.16 32.44 -8.39
CA VAL A 123 0.00 31.54 -8.38
C VAL A 123 1.17 32.12 -7.56
N GLU A 124 1.48 33.40 -7.70
CA GLU A 124 2.64 34.02 -7.04
C GLU A 124 2.52 33.98 -5.51
N GLN A 125 1.38 34.39 -4.96
CA GLN A 125 1.13 34.32 -3.52
C GLN A 125 1.07 32.87 -3.02
N ALA A 126 0.52 31.96 -3.82
CA ALA A 126 0.45 30.54 -3.47
C ALA A 126 1.83 29.90 -3.38
N VAL A 127 2.72 30.22 -4.32
CA VAL A 127 4.13 29.77 -4.31
C VAL A 127 4.85 30.27 -3.08
N ALA A 128 4.78 31.58 -2.78
CA ALA A 128 5.44 32.16 -1.62
C ALA A 128 4.97 31.52 -0.30
N LEU A 129 3.68 31.18 -0.20
CA LEU A 129 3.16 30.48 0.97
C LEU A 129 3.57 29.01 1.02
N GLY A 130 3.62 28.33 -0.13
CA GLY A 130 4.11 26.95 -0.25
C GLY A 130 5.56 26.82 0.20
N GLU A 131 6.44 27.71 -0.27
CA GLU A 131 7.83 27.76 0.16
C GLU A 131 7.96 28.00 1.67
N ALA A 132 7.18 28.93 2.22
CA ALA A 132 7.15 29.18 3.66
C ALA A 132 6.61 27.98 4.47
N ALA A 133 5.71 27.19 3.87
CA ALA A 133 5.18 25.97 4.48
C ALA A 133 6.20 24.82 4.45
N ASP A 134 7.00 24.69 3.39
CA ASP A 134 8.06 23.68 3.27
C ASP A 134 9.14 23.84 4.34
N ASP A 135 9.38 25.07 4.80
CA ASP A 135 10.29 25.37 5.92
C ASP A 135 9.74 24.94 7.29
N LEU A 136 8.45 24.58 7.39
CA LEU A 136 7.86 24.13 8.64
C LEU A 136 8.35 22.71 8.98
N VAL A 137 9.03 22.59 10.12
CA VAL A 137 9.48 21.31 10.68
C VAL A 137 8.34 20.28 10.74
N ALA A 138 7.11 20.73 11.03
CA ALA A 138 5.93 19.86 11.08
C ALA A 138 5.64 19.18 9.73
N VAL A 139 5.75 19.91 8.61
CA VAL A 139 5.55 19.37 7.25
C VAL A 139 6.60 18.30 6.96
N GLY A 140 7.87 18.61 7.23
CA GLY A 140 8.97 17.65 7.07
C GLY A 140 8.79 16.39 7.93
N VAL A 141 8.42 16.54 9.21
CA VAL A 141 8.19 15.39 10.11
C VAL A 141 7.02 14.54 9.64
N LEU A 142 5.91 15.14 9.21
CA LEU A 142 4.75 14.40 8.70
C LEU A 142 5.08 13.68 7.38
N GLY A 143 5.74 14.38 6.44
CA GLY A 143 6.18 13.81 5.17
C GLY A 143 7.12 12.61 5.37
N MET A 144 8.16 12.77 6.20
CA MET A 144 9.07 11.66 6.53
C MET A 144 8.36 10.51 7.24
N THR A 145 7.44 10.80 8.16
CA THR A 145 6.68 9.77 8.87
C THR A 145 5.82 8.96 7.90
N GLY A 146 5.14 9.63 6.98
CA GLY A 146 4.37 8.99 5.92
C GLY A 146 5.25 8.13 5.02
N ALA A 147 6.36 8.68 4.52
CA ALA A 147 7.24 8.03 3.56
C ALA A 147 7.98 6.84 4.17
N LEU A 148 8.62 7.03 5.34
CA LEU A 148 9.34 5.96 6.04
C LEU A 148 8.37 4.89 6.56
N GLY A 149 7.21 5.29 7.08
CA GLY A 149 6.17 4.37 7.52
C GLY A 149 5.69 3.47 6.37
N ALA A 150 5.40 4.07 5.21
CA ALA A 150 4.96 3.35 4.02
C ALA A 150 6.07 2.42 3.49
N LEU A 151 7.29 2.92 3.34
CA LEU A 151 8.43 2.14 2.88
C LEU A 151 8.71 0.95 3.79
N LEU A 152 8.97 1.20 5.08
CA LEU A 152 9.27 0.15 6.04
C LEU A 152 8.08 -0.81 6.20
N GLY A 153 6.85 -0.30 6.17
CA GLY A 153 5.63 -1.08 6.18
C GLY A 153 5.58 -2.09 5.04
N VAL A 154 5.78 -1.63 3.81
CA VAL A 154 5.83 -2.50 2.61
C VAL A 154 6.99 -3.49 2.70
N LEU A 155 8.20 -3.04 3.03
CA LEU A 155 9.38 -3.91 3.11
C LEU A 155 9.19 -5.05 4.12
N LEU A 156 8.71 -4.75 5.33
CA LEU A 156 8.47 -5.74 6.37
C LEU A 156 7.33 -6.70 6.00
N THR A 157 6.26 -6.18 5.41
CA THR A 157 5.14 -7.01 4.92
C THR A 157 5.58 -7.93 3.81
N ALA A 158 6.35 -7.44 2.83
CA ALA A 158 6.92 -8.23 1.75
C ALA A 158 7.88 -9.30 2.27
N ALA A 159 8.74 -8.97 3.24
CA ALA A 159 9.63 -9.94 3.90
C ALA A 159 8.84 -11.00 4.67
N GLY A 160 7.77 -10.61 5.36
CA GLY A 160 6.84 -11.52 6.03
C GLY A 160 6.16 -12.47 5.05
N LEU A 161 5.66 -11.95 3.93
CA LEU A 161 5.05 -12.74 2.85
C LEU A 161 6.05 -13.71 2.22
N TRP A 162 7.27 -13.26 1.93
CA TRP A 162 8.34 -14.10 1.40
C TRP A 162 8.71 -15.23 2.37
N ARG A 163 8.86 -14.92 3.66
CA ARG A 163 9.15 -15.89 4.71
C ARG A 163 8.00 -16.87 4.94
N SER A 164 6.76 -16.41 4.76
CA SER A 164 5.57 -17.25 4.91
C SER A 164 5.47 -18.34 3.85
N ARG A 165 6.01 -18.07 2.65
CA ARG A 165 5.85 -18.88 1.43
C ARG A 165 4.39 -19.08 1.01
N GLU A 166 3.47 -18.25 1.51
CA GLU A 166 2.06 -18.31 1.13
C GLU A 166 1.81 -17.72 -0.26
N VAL A 167 2.69 -16.85 -0.74
CA VAL A 167 2.62 -16.22 -2.07
C VAL A 167 3.84 -16.61 -2.90
N ARG A 168 3.71 -16.51 -4.22
CA ARG A 168 4.84 -16.68 -5.15
C ARG A 168 5.84 -15.54 -4.96
N VAL A 169 7.13 -15.81 -5.17
CA VAL A 169 8.23 -14.84 -4.90
C VAL A 169 8.12 -13.52 -5.69
N TRP A 170 7.47 -13.54 -6.86
CA TRP A 170 7.25 -12.32 -7.65
C TRP A 170 6.34 -11.32 -6.93
N VAL A 171 5.44 -11.78 -6.04
CA VAL A 171 4.50 -10.90 -5.31
C VAL A 171 5.24 -9.93 -4.38
N PRO A 172 6.04 -10.40 -3.39
CA PRO A 172 6.81 -9.48 -2.54
C PRO A 172 7.84 -8.69 -3.34
N ALA A 173 8.42 -9.25 -4.42
CA ALA A 173 9.33 -8.51 -5.28
C ALA A 173 8.66 -7.31 -5.96
N LEU A 174 7.44 -7.46 -6.49
CA LEU A 174 6.68 -6.35 -7.07
C LEU A 174 6.25 -5.32 -6.03
N LEU A 175 5.89 -5.74 -4.81
CA LEU A 175 5.56 -4.79 -3.73
C LEU A 175 6.77 -3.91 -3.40
N VAL A 176 7.95 -4.51 -3.22
CA VAL A 176 9.20 -3.80 -2.95
C VAL A 176 9.60 -2.92 -4.13
N ALA A 177 9.61 -3.47 -5.34
CA ALA A 177 9.96 -2.71 -6.54
C ALA A 177 9.01 -1.53 -6.75
N GLY A 178 7.71 -1.73 -6.54
CA GLY A 178 6.69 -0.70 -6.68
C GLY A 178 6.86 0.44 -5.69
N ILE A 179 7.03 0.14 -4.38
CA ILE A 179 7.22 1.21 -3.37
C ILE A 179 8.55 1.94 -3.54
N VAL A 180 9.63 1.22 -3.88
CA VAL A 180 10.94 1.84 -4.12
C VAL A 180 10.85 2.74 -5.33
N ALA A 181 10.30 2.24 -6.45
CA ALA A 181 10.06 3.05 -7.65
C ALA A 181 9.21 4.27 -7.32
N PHE A 182 8.18 4.14 -6.49
CA PHE A 182 7.32 5.26 -6.11
C PHE A 182 8.08 6.37 -5.38
N ILE A 183 8.99 6.02 -4.48
CA ILE A 183 9.73 7.00 -3.67
C ILE A 183 10.87 7.67 -4.45
N VAL A 184 11.56 6.90 -5.30
CA VAL A 184 12.76 7.41 -6.00
C VAL A 184 12.45 8.00 -7.37
N SER A 185 11.25 7.77 -7.91
CA SER A 185 10.89 8.26 -9.23
C SER A 185 10.63 9.77 -9.21
N PRO A 186 10.96 10.47 -10.30
CA PRO A 186 10.55 11.87 -10.47
C PRO A 186 9.03 12.01 -10.44
N ALA A 187 8.53 13.15 -9.95
CA ALA A 187 7.11 13.48 -9.86
C ALA A 187 6.50 13.78 -11.24
N ALA A 188 6.41 12.74 -12.07
CA ALA A 188 5.90 12.81 -13.42
C ALA A 188 4.95 11.64 -13.72
N LEU A 189 4.06 11.85 -14.69
CA LEU A 189 3.01 10.89 -15.07
C LEU A 189 3.56 9.48 -15.32
N VAL A 190 4.53 9.35 -16.22
CA VAL A 190 5.01 8.02 -16.67
C VAL A 190 5.72 7.26 -15.53
N PRO A 191 6.69 7.84 -14.80
CA PRO A 191 7.31 7.17 -13.66
C PRO A 191 6.30 6.79 -12.57
N MET A 192 5.40 7.70 -12.21
CA MET A 192 4.43 7.46 -11.11
C MET A 192 3.36 6.44 -11.48
N LEU A 193 2.87 6.44 -12.72
CA LEU A 193 2.01 5.38 -13.22
C LEU A 193 2.72 4.04 -13.26
N THR A 194 3.99 4.01 -13.67
CA THR A 194 4.79 2.79 -13.74
C THR A 194 4.98 2.21 -12.33
N ALA A 195 5.42 3.02 -11.37
CA ALA A 195 5.60 2.63 -9.98
C ALA A 195 4.29 2.10 -9.36
N SER A 196 3.19 2.84 -9.55
CA SER A 196 1.86 2.46 -9.05
C SER A 196 1.35 1.16 -9.69
N SER A 197 1.64 0.94 -10.98
CA SER A 197 1.29 -0.28 -11.70
C SER A 197 2.07 -1.50 -11.19
N ILE A 198 3.37 -1.34 -10.94
CA ILE A 198 4.21 -2.39 -10.36
C ILE A 198 3.70 -2.76 -8.96
N LEU A 199 3.46 -1.77 -8.11
CA LEU A 199 2.90 -1.98 -6.77
C LEU A 199 1.55 -2.71 -6.84
N THR A 200 0.66 -2.26 -7.73
CA THR A 200 -0.65 -2.87 -7.95
C THR A 200 -0.55 -4.32 -8.42
N GLY A 201 0.43 -4.65 -9.27
CA GLY A 201 0.70 -6.03 -9.65
C GLY A 201 0.97 -6.93 -8.43
N GLY A 202 1.76 -6.44 -7.47
CA GLY A 202 1.97 -7.11 -6.18
C GLY A 202 0.68 -7.27 -5.38
N LEU A 203 -0.14 -6.21 -5.27
CA LEU A 203 -1.43 -6.24 -4.56
C LEU A 203 -2.43 -7.21 -5.20
N VAL A 204 -2.47 -7.31 -6.53
CA VAL A 204 -3.26 -8.30 -7.27
C VAL A 204 -2.79 -9.72 -6.94
N GLY A 205 -1.48 -9.94 -6.86
CA GLY A 205 -0.92 -11.24 -6.44
C GLY A 205 -1.37 -11.67 -5.05
N VAL A 206 -1.36 -10.74 -4.08
CA VAL A 206 -1.90 -10.96 -2.71
C VAL A 206 -3.39 -11.28 -2.77
N SER A 207 -4.15 -10.46 -3.51
CA SER A 207 -5.61 -10.57 -3.64
C SER A 207 -6.03 -11.94 -4.18
N LEU A 208 -5.38 -12.40 -5.25
CA LEU A 208 -5.60 -13.73 -5.82
C LEU A 208 -5.29 -14.84 -4.82
N ARG A 209 -4.27 -14.67 -3.97
CA ARG A 209 -3.95 -15.65 -2.93
C ARG A 209 -5.04 -15.72 -1.86
N ILE A 210 -5.58 -14.58 -1.43
CA ILE A 210 -6.67 -14.51 -0.44
C ILE A 210 -7.93 -15.14 -1.02
N LEU A 211 -8.32 -14.77 -2.24
CA LEU A 211 -9.55 -15.26 -2.88
C LEU A 211 -9.53 -16.76 -3.20
N ARG A 212 -8.34 -17.37 -3.34
CA ARG A 212 -8.16 -18.81 -3.59
C ARG A 212 -7.91 -19.64 -2.33
N ALA A 213 -7.91 -19.03 -1.14
CA ALA A 213 -7.64 -19.74 0.10
C ALA A 213 -8.90 -20.49 0.59
N ASP A 214 -8.88 -21.83 0.66
CA ASP A 214 -10.04 -22.59 1.16
C ASP A 214 -10.29 -22.36 2.67
N ASP A 215 -9.22 -22.16 3.46
CA ASP A 215 -9.26 -21.99 4.92
C ASP A 215 -8.68 -20.64 5.38
N TRP A 216 -9.08 -19.55 4.73
CA TRP A 216 -8.51 -18.22 4.98
C TRP A 216 -8.69 -17.76 6.44
N GLU A 217 -9.83 -18.06 7.07
CA GLU A 217 -10.15 -17.56 8.43
C GLU A 217 -9.72 -18.53 9.53
N THR A 218 -9.77 -19.84 9.28
CA THR A 218 -9.52 -20.88 10.28
C THR A 218 -8.06 -21.28 10.40
N GLY A 219 -7.20 -20.89 9.45
CA GLY A 219 -5.80 -21.33 9.45
C GLY A 219 -5.72 -22.82 9.24
N GLY A 220 -6.27 -23.26 8.09
CA GLY A 220 -6.45 -24.65 7.68
C GLY A 220 -5.41 -25.60 8.25
N PRO A 221 -5.83 -26.82 8.61
CA PRO A 221 -5.15 -27.65 9.60
C PRO A 221 -3.64 -27.62 9.37
N VAL A 222 -2.91 -27.19 10.41
CA VAL A 222 -1.50 -27.57 10.58
C VAL A 222 -1.53 -29.08 10.43
N LEU A 223 -1.15 -29.60 9.26
CA LEU A 223 -1.01 -31.03 9.07
C LEU A 223 -0.18 -31.48 10.27
N PRO A 224 -0.75 -32.28 11.19
CA PRO A 224 -0.03 -32.65 12.39
C PRO A 224 1.26 -33.26 11.89
N ALA A 225 2.38 -32.70 12.37
CA ALA A 225 3.70 -33.23 12.14
C ALA A 225 3.56 -34.75 12.20
N ARG A 226 3.80 -35.41 11.06
CA ARG A 226 3.82 -36.86 10.93
C ARG A 226 4.62 -37.33 12.14
N ARG A 227 3.93 -37.81 13.19
CA ARG A 227 4.56 -38.18 14.45
C ARG A 227 5.58 -39.23 14.05
N ALA A 228 6.86 -38.86 14.04
CA ALA A 228 7.97 -39.78 14.08
C ALA A 228 7.82 -40.50 15.43
N GLY A 229 7.05 -41.57 15.38
CA GLY A 229 6.30 -42.10 16.50
C GLY A 229 5.27 -43.08 15.97
N GLN A 230 5.71 -43.99 15.10
CA GLN A 230 5.25 -45.36 15.16
C GLN A 230 6.07 -46.04 16.27
N PRO A 231 5.52 -46.24 17.47
CA PRO A 231 6.05 -47.21 18.42
C PRO A 231 5.59 -48.59 17.93
N GLY A 232 6.39 -49.26 17.10
CA GLY A 232 5.94 -50.51 16.49
C GLY A 232 6.94 -51.34 15.68
N ALA A 233 8.26 -51.16 15.86
CA ALA A 233 9.27 -52.03 15.24
C ALA A 233 10.36 -52.45 16.23
N ARG A 234 9.95 -52.82 17.45
CA ARG A 234 10.73 -53.70 18.34
C ARG A 234 9.90 -54.97 18.57
N ALA A 235 10.04 -55.93 17.67
CA ALA A 235 9.84 -57.34 17.94
C ALA A 235 10.55 -58.13 16.81
N ASP A 236 11.32 -59.12 17.22
CA ASP A 236 11.90 -60.21 16.41
C ASP A 236 13.13 -59.85 15.56
N ALA A 237 14.31 -60.47 15.68
CA ALA A 237 14.61 -61.81 16.16
C ALA A 237 16.01 -61.88 16.82
N ARG A 238 16.06 -62.46 18.03
CA ARG A 238 17.19 -63.28 18.46
C ARG A 238 16.71 -64.73 18.39
N VAL A 239 17.29 -65.51 17.49
CA VAL A 239 17.55 -66.95 17.63
C VAL A 239 18.92 -67.17 16.98
#